data_AF-A0A1Q3HTW5-F1
#
_entry.id   AF-A0A1Q3HTW5-F1
#
_cell.length_a   1.000
_cell.length_b   1.000
_cell.length_c   1.000
_cell.angle_alpha   90.00
_cell.angle_beta   90.00
_cell.angle_gamma   90.00
#
_symmetry.space_group_name_H-M   'P 1'
#
loop_
_entity.id
_entity.type
_entity.pdbx_description
1 polymer ?
#
loop_
_entity_poly.entity_id
_entity_poly.type
_entity_poly.pdbx_seq_one_letter_code
_entity_poly.pdbx_strand_id
1 'polypeptide(L)'
;MSETKIAIKVLTWPDLSFFKVHSMRSNQRSISLNHEIFIERFYPGLQRSHDQVLFPLLIVGPGVRPAHRLTRITMRALGSRNWHIKGESIHEPAEEPGRYGKLADNDFAIMAFEGNERPRAVTLTLVSAAEDAELHAAIAERFELPAKHLMIEVSEIAMAHLRTSTMGIYRDREHPLDAFISGDTIEDILFDTGALASTNAHTPSRTGILSPEDWHRRILAAEETRQRGKEFFGAWLTATGHIDDDFQWVSQARPRSAYDYEVHAAKWIEGAPPVFVHVRATRASFERPIHMNLSELLFAAKRENCRIARLYDIESATPKLRMLTDIHAIARQLIETLNALPDRVTADSLQLDPGLFAVELQAKFQKHQ
;
A
#
# COMPACT_ATOMS: atom_id res chain seq x y z
N MET A 1 -11.03 -10.48 6.24
CA MET A 1 -9.91 -9.53 6.16
C MET A 1 -10.35 -8.22 6.78
N SER A 2 -9.48 -7.53 7.53
CA SER A 2 -9.78 -6.18 8.02
C SER A 2 -9.42 -5.19 6.90
N GLU A 3 -10.41 -4.76 6.12
CA GLU A 3 -10.25 -3.69 5.14
C GLU A 3 -9.89 -2.39 5.87
N THR A 4 -8.78 -1.76 5.46
CA THR A 4 -8.34 -0.45 5.95
C THR A 4 -9.30 0.60 5.40
N LYS A 5 -9.86 1.42 6.30
CA LYS A 5 -10.87 2.41 5.94
C LYS A 5 -10.23 3.78 5.96
N ILE A 6 -10.15 4.45 4.81
CA ILE A 6 -9.41 5.71 4.68
C ILE A 6 -10.38 6.86 4.49
N ALA A 7 -10.16 7.95 5.23
CA ALA A 7 -10.93 9.16 5.09
C ALA A 7 -10.03 10.40 5.14
N ILE A 8 -10.40 11.43 4.38
CA ILE A 8 -9.78 12.74 4.42
C ILE A 8 -10.73 13.70 5.13
N LYS A 9 -10.23 14.40 6.14
CA LYS A 9 -10.97 15.39 6.92
C LYS A 9 -10.34 16.77 6.76
N VAL A 10 -11.17 17.78 6.51
CA VAL A 10 -10.81 19.18 6.68
C VAL A 10 -10.79 19.49 8.17
N LEU A 11 -9.64 19.93 8.67
CA LEU A 11 -9.46 20.34 10.05
C LEU A 11 -10.15 21.68 10.26
N THR A 12 -11.06 21.69 11.22
CA THR A 12 -11.69 22.91 11.71
C THR A 12 -11.00 23.43 12.95
N TRP A 13 -11.22 24.69 13.30
CA TRP A 13 -10.76 25.26 14.58
C TRP A 13 -11.03 24.37 15.82
N PRO A 14 -12.24 23.81 16.01
CA PRO A 14 -12.49 22.85 17.09
C PRO A 14 -11.67 21.56 17.03
N ASP A 15 -11.29 21.09 15.83
CA ASP A 15 -10.42 19.91 15.70
C ASP A 15 -8.97 20.25 16.10
N LEU A 16 -8.49 21.46 15.78
CA LEU A 16 -7.14 21.91 16.11
C LEU A 16 -6.89 21.95 17.62
N SER A 17 -7.91 22.19 18.46
CA SER A 17 -7.78 22.14 19.92
C SER A 17 -7.45 20.74 20.48
N PHE A 18 -7.40 19.71 19.63
CA PHE A 18 -6.80 18.42 19.97
C PHE A 18 -5.29 18.55 20.30
N PHE A 19 -4.60 19.52 19.69
CA PHE A 19 -3.20 19.85 19.95
C PHE A 19 -3.07 20.96 20.98
N LYS A 20 -2.16 20.79 21.96
CA LYS A 20 -2.01 21.68 23.11
C LYS A 20 -1.74 23.13 22.70
N VAL A 21 -0.91 23.33 21.68
CA VAL A 21 -0.53 24.65 21.14
C VAL A 21 -1.75 25.47 20.69
N HIS A 22 -2.84 24.80 20.27
CA HIS A 22 -4.08 25.44 19.83
C HIS A 22 -5.18 25.46 20.90
N SER A 23 -4.94 24.86 22.07
CA SER A 23 -5.97 24.64 23.11
C SER A 23 -6.55 25.90 23.77
N MET A 24 -5.91 27.07 23.62
CA MET A 24 -6.43 28.32 24.20
C MET A 24 -7.71 28.83 23.50
N ARG A 25 -8.01 28.31 22.31
CA ARG A 25 -9.10 28.82 21.46
C ARG A 25 -10.38 27.99 21.55
N SER A 26 -10.32 26.78 22.11
CA SER A 26 -11.46 25.89 22.26
C SER A 26 -11.20 24.83 23.34
N ASN A 27 -12.24 24.53 24.13
CA ASN A 27 -12.20 23.46 25.13
C ASN A 27 -12.43 22.06 24.54
N GLN A 28 -12.76 21.99 23.25
CA GLN A 28 -13.06 20.74 22.54
C GLN A 28 -11.74 20.02 22.17
N ARG A 29 -11.14 19.33 23.13
CA ARG A 29 -9.89 18.57 22.97
C ARG A 29 -10.09 17.28 22.17
N SER A 30 -10.61 17.39 20.95
CA SER A 30 -11.03 16.23 20.16
C SER A 30 -11.16 16.53 18.68
N ILE A 31 -10.90 15.53 17.84
CA ILE A 31 -11.22 15.57 16.41
C ILE A 31 -12.60 14.99 16.19
N SER A 32 -13.50 15.73 15.54
CA SER A 32 -14.85 15.26 15.19
C SER A 32 -14.83 14.36 13.96
N LEU A 33 -15.43 13.18 14.09
CA LEU A 33 -15.63 12.22 13.02
C LEU A 33 -17.05 12.36 12.47
N ASN A 34 -17.18 12.49 11.15
CA ASN A 34 -18.47 12.60 10.50
C ASN A 34 -19.27 11.29 10.68
N HIS A 35 -20.54 11.40 11.11
CA HIS A 35 -21.38 10.23 11.38
C HIS A 35 -21.59 9.33 10.15
N GLU A 36 -21.87 9.92 8.99
CA GLU A 36 -22.12 9.19 7.75
C GLU A 36 -20.90 8.35 7.39
N ILE A 37 -19.70 8.95 7.39
CA ILE A 37 -18.47 8.23 7.04
C ILE A 37 -18.09 7.23 8.14
N PHE A 38 -17.94 7.68 9.38
CA PHE A 38 -17.36 6.86 10.43
C PHE A 38 -18.30 5.77 10.97
N ILE A 39 -19.61 6.04 11.03
CA ILE A 39 -20.57 5.08 11.57
C ILE A 39 -21.31 4.36 10.45
N GLU A 40 -21.92 5.07 9.52
CA GLU A 40 -22.78 4.40 8.53
C GLU A 40 -21.96 3.58 7.53
N ARG A 41 -20.78 4.07 7.14
CA ARG A 41 -19.90 3.36 6.19
C ARG A 41 -18.84 2.52 6.87
N PHE A 42 -18.09 3.09 7.82
CA PHE A 42 -16.92 2.40 8.36
C PHE A 42 -17.27 1.40 9.48
N TYR A 43 -18.08 1.81 10.45
CA TYR A 43 -18.33 1.00 11.65
C TYR A 43 -19.82 0.97 12.03
N PRO A 44 -20.69 0.36 11.19
CA PRO A 44 -22.13 0.34 11.43
C PRO A 44 -22.50 -0.35 12.76
N GLY A 45 -21.67 -1.29 13.24
CA GLY A 45 -21.83 -1.92 14.55
C GLY A 45 -21.81 -0.94 15.73
N LEU A 46 -21.20 0.24 15.58
CA LEU A 46 -21.14 1.26 16.63
C LEU A 46 -22.37 2.17 16.69
N GLN A 47 -23.32 2.07 15.76
CA GLN A 47 -24.47 2.98 15.67
C GLN A 47 -25.29 3.07 16.97
N ARG A 48 -25.46 1.93 17.65
CA ARG A 48 -26.19 1.81 18.93
C ARG A 48 -25.29 1.76 20.16
N SER A 49 -23.97 1.77 19.97
CA SER A 49 -23.01 1.75 21.07
C SER A 49 -22.81 3.16 21.63
N HIS A 50 -22.61 3.21 22.95
CA HIS A 50 -22.09 4.38 23.66
C HIS A 50 -20.73 4.06 24.29
N ASP A 51 -20.16 2.91 23.96
CA ASP A 51 -18.93 2.43 24.54
C ASP A 51 -17.75 3.25 24.02
N GLN A 52 -16.77 3.43 24.90
CA GLN A 52 -15.49 3.99 24.50
C GLN A 52 -14.68 2.90 23.79
N VAL A 53 -14.15 3.22 22.62
CA VAL A 53 -13.24 2.31 21.91
C VAL A 53 -11.82 2.87 22.02
N LEU A 54 -10.96 2.15 22.73
CA LEU A 54 -9.54 2.46 22.92
C LEU A 54 -8.72 1.91 21.75
N PHE A 55 -7.80 2.70 21.22
CA PHE A 55 -6.87 2.28 20.16
C PHE A 55 -5.54 3.05 20.21
N PRO A 56 -4.42 2.45 19.76
CA PRO A 56 -3.21 3.18 19.39
C PRO A 56 -3.49 4.16 18.24
N LEU A 57 -2.97 5.38 18.38
CA LEU A 57 -2.97 6.44 17.39
C LEU A 57 -1.53 6.73 16.96
N LEU A 58 -1.25 6.62 15.66
CA LEU A 58 0.00 7.04 15.05
C LEU A 58 -0.21 8.37 14.33
N ILE A 59 0.56 9.40 14.65
CA ILE A 59 0.48 10.71 13.99
C ILE A 59 1.71 10.93 13.12
N VAL A 60 1.49 11.16 11.82
CA VAL A 60 2.51 11.49 10.83
C VAL A 60 2.35 12.95 10.41
N GLY A 61 3.45 13.67 10.25
CA GLY A 61 3.43 15.08 9.87
C GLY A 61 2.99 16.06 10.97
N PRO A 62 2.67 17.33 10.60
CA PRO A 62 2.85 17.90 9.25
C PRO A 62 4.33 17.91 8.82
N GLY A 63 4.56 17.93 7.51
CA GLY A 63 5.88 17.76 6.90
C GLY A 63 6.47 16.35 7.05
N VAL A 64 7.74 16.22 6.70
CA VAL A 64 8.51 14.97 6.87
C VAL A 64 9.09 14.93 8.29
N ARG A 65 8.30 14.41 9.22
CA ARG A 65 8.66 14.28 10.64
C ARG A 65 8.45 12.85 11.12
N PRO A 66 9.27 12.35 12.08
CA PRO A 66 9.07 11.04 12.68
C PRO A 66 7.65 10.85 13.23
N ALA A 67 7.15 9.61 13.23
CA ALA A 67 5.79 9.35 13.68
C ALA A 67 5.65 9.50 15.22
N HIS A 68 4.61 10.21 15.68
CA HIS A 68 4.29 10.41 17.10
C HIS A 68 3.21 9.42 17.54
N ARG A 69 3.55 8.53 18.47
CA ARG A 69 2.69 7.42 18.92
C ARG A 69 2.00 7.73 20.24
N LEU A 70 0.70 7.49 20.28
CA LEU A 70 -0.17 7.79 21.41
C LEU A 70 -1.25 6.72 21.54
N THR A 71 -1.99 6.71 22.66
CA THR A 71 -3.21 5.91 22.80
C THR A 71 -4.41 6.84 22.93
N ARG A 72 -5.49 6.60 22.19
CA ARG A 72 -6.68 7.45 22.17
C ARG A 72 -7.95 6.63 22.30
N ILE A 73 -9.03 7.32 22.64
CA ILE A 73 -10.37 6.76 22.66
C ILE A 73 -11.21 7.43 21.59
N THR A 74 -12.14 6.71 20.96
CA THR A 74 -13.27 7.32 20.27
C THR A 74 -14.54 7.09 21.07
N MET A 75 -15.37 8.11 21.18
CA MET A 75 -16.65 8.04 21.87
C MET A 75 -17.67 9.03 21.32
N ARG A 76 -18.95 8.71 21.49
CA ARG A 76 -20.08 9.59 21.19
C ARG A 76 -20.65 10.18 22.49
N ALA A 77 -20.71 11.51 22.58
CA ALA A 77 -21.37 12.17 23.70
C ALA A 77 -22.88 11.91 23.68
N LEU A 78 -23.52 11.85 24.85
CA LEU A 78 -24.96 11.67 24.93
C LEU A 78 -25.68 12.81 24.19
N GLY A 79 -26.56 12.46 23.25
CA GLY A 79 -27.27 13.42 22.39
C GLY A 79 -26.49 13.93 21.16
N SER A 80 -25.20 13.63 21.03
CA SER A 80 -24.44 13.94 19.81
C SER A 80 -24.63 12.87 18.76
N ARG A 81 -24.74 13.26 17.48
CA ARG A 81 -24.67 12.32 16.35
C ARG A 81 -23.22 11.94 16.02
N ASN A 82 -22.29 12.85 16.24
CA ASN A 82 -20.90 12.68 15.84
C ASN A 82 -20.08 11.95 16.90
N TRP A 83 -19.16 11.11 16.41
CA TRP A 83 -18.12 10.50 17.23
C TRP A 83 -16.91 11.41 17.28
N HIS A 84 -16.10 11.28 18.33
CA HIS A 84 -14.93 12.12 18.53
C HIS A 84 -13.74 11.28 18.93
N ILE A 85 -12.59 11.50 18.29
CA ILE A 85 -11.30 11.03 18.81
C ILE A 85 -10.94 11.95 19.98
N LYS A 86 -10.84 11.40 21.18
CA LYS A 86 -10.56 12.11 22.43
C LYS A 86 -9.34 11.54 23.15
N GLY A 87 -8.84 12.31 24.11
CA GLY A 87 -7.79 11.94 25.03
C GLY A 87 -7.20 13.17 25.71
N GLU A 88 -6.02 12.99 26.30
CA GLU A 88 -5.21 14.12 26.75
C GLU A 88 -4.79 15.01 25.58
N SER A 89 -4.65 16.31 25.85
CA SER A 89 -4.12 17.26 24.87
C SER A 89 -2.78 16.77 24.34
N ILE A 90 -2.60 16.80 23.02
CA ILE A 90 -1.34 16.37 22.41
C ILE A 90 -0.31 17.48 22.58
N HIS A 91 0.70 17.21 23.39
CA HIS A 91 1.87 18.07 23.50
C HIS A 91 2.79 17.86 22.30
N GLU A 92 3.53 18.92 21.95
CA GLU A 92 4.60 18.80 20.95
C GLU A 92 5.71 17.91 21.51
N PRO A 93 6.28 16.98 20.72
CA PRO A 93 7.44 16.20 21.15
C PRO A 93 8.58 17.15 21.54
N ALA A 94 9.32 16.83 22.61
CA ALA A 94 10.40 17.69 23.10
C ALA A 94 11.50 17.93 22.05
N GLU A 95 11.73 16.95 21.17
CA GLU A 95 12.70 17.02 20.08
C GLU A 95 12.20 17.82 18.86
N GLU A 96 10.90 18.13 18.81
CA GLU A 96 10.25 18.77 17.67
C GLU A 96 9.35 19.94 18.10
N PRO A 97 9.90 20.99 18.74
CA PRO A 97 9.12 22.15 19.14
C PRO A 97 8.45 22.81 17.93
N GLY A 98 7.21 23.25 18.08
CA GLY A 98 6.44 23.87 17.00
C GLY A 98 5.86 22.89 15.98
N ARG A 99 5.99 21.57 16.17
CA ARG A 99 5.47 20.55 15.23
C ARG A 99 4.01 20.76 14.84
N TYR A 100 3.15 21.12 15.79
CA TYR A 100 1.72 21.30 15.52
C TYR A 100 1.33 22.77 15.39
N GLY A 101 2.25 23.69 15.68
CA GLY A 101 1.99 25.13 15.70
C GLY A 101 1.66 25.74 14.34
N LYS A 102 2.07 25.09 13.23
CA LYS A 102 1.78 25.55 11.86
C LYS A 102 0.46 25.05 11.29
N LEU A 103 -0.22 24.13 11.97
CA LEU A 103 -1.55 23.67 11.53
C LEU A 103 -2.56 24.82 11.61
N ALA A 104 -3.34 24.97 10.56
CA ALA A 104 -4.35 26.00 10.41
C ALA A 104 -5.72 25.41 10.07
N ASP A 105 -6.74 26.27 10.18
CA ASP A 105 -8.08 25.94 9.71
C ASP A 105 -8.04 25.67 8.20
N ASN A 106 -8.71 24.62 7.74
CA ASN A 106 -8.66 24.10 6.36
C ASN A 106 -7.40 23.32 5.96
N ASP A 107 -6.51 23.01 6.91
CA ASP A 107 -5.52 21.94 6.70
C ASP A 107 -6.20 20.56 6.70
N PHE A 108 -5.51 19.52 6.22
CA PHE A 108 -6.10 18.19 6.08
C PHE A 108 -5.57 17.20 7.13
N ALA A 109 -6.45 16.31 7.55
CA ALA A 109 -6.15 15.10 8.30
C ALA A 109 -6.58 13.88 7.48
N ILE A 110 -5.61 13.09 7.03
CA ILE A 110 -5.85 11.80 6.37
C ILE A 110 -5.82 10.74 7.46
N MET A 111 -6.91 9.99 7.60
CA MET A 111 -7.08 8.98 8.63
C MET A 111 -7.26 7.61 7.99
N ALA A 112 -6.41 6.66 8.36
CA ALA A 112 -6.63 5.25 8.09
C ALA A 112 -7.05 4.54 9.38
N PHE A 113 -8.24 3.96 9.36
CA PHE A 113 -8.79 3.18 10.46
C PHE A 113 -8.64 1.69 10.15
N GLU A 114 -7.98 0.98 11.06
CA GLU A 114 -7.88 -0.46 11.01
C GLU A 114 -8.93 -1.13 11.90
N GLY A 115 -9.40 -2.31 11.51
CA GLY A 115 -10.42 -3.06 12.24
C GLY A 115 -11.73 -3.18 11.47
N ASN A 116 -12.47 -4.26 11.74
CA ASN A 116 -13.72 -4.56 11.04
C ASN A 116 -14.93 -3.93 11.74
N GLU A 117 -15.30 -4.42 12.91
CA GLU A 117 -16.50 -3.96 13.65
C GLU A 117 -16.28 -2.66 14.44
N ARG A 118 -15.04 -2.39 14.83
CA ARG A 118 -14.60 -1.20 15.59
C ARG A 118 -13.14 -0.89 15.26
N PRO A 119 -12.70 0.38 15.40
CA PRO A 119 -11.31 0.73 15.16
C PRO A 119 -10.41 0.04 16.19
N ARG A 120 -9.33 -0.56 15.71
CA ARG A 120 -8.27 -1.20 16.51
C ARG A 120 -6.97 -0.41 16.48
N ALA A 121 -6.72 0.34 15.42
CA ALA A 121 -5.61 1.26 15.28
C ALA A 121 -6.02 2.40 14.34
N VAL A 122 -5.42 3.57 14.51
CA VAL A 122 -5.63 4.72 13.64
C VAL A 122 -4.29 5.34 13.28
N THR A 123 -4.07 5.56 11.98
CA THR A 123 -2.99 6.41 11.47
C THR A 123 -3.58 7.73 11.04
N LEU A 124 -3.05 8.83 11.57
CA LEU A 124 -3.45 10.21 11.30
C LEU A 124 -2.27 10.94 10.65
N THR A 125 -2.32 11.15 9.33
CA THR A 125 -1.36 11.99 8.61
C THR A 125 -1.92 13.41 8.52
N LEU A 126 -1.19 14.36 9.09
CA LEU A 126 -1.50 15.78 9.05
C LEU A 126 -0.80 16.41 7.85
N VAL A 127 -1.54 17.18 7.05
CA VAL A 127 -1.03 17.85 5.85
C VAL A 127 -1.32 19.33 6.01
N SER A 128 -0.28 20.14 6.18
CA SER A 128 -0.43 21.59 6.35
C SER A 128 -0.12 22.33 5.07
N ALA A 129 -0.92 23.34 4.72
CA ALA A 129 -0.57 24.23 3.61
C ALA A 129 0.80 24.93 3.80
N ALA A 130 1.25 25.09 5.05
CA ALA A 130 2.51 25.75 5.36
C ALA A 130 3.75 24.84 5.26
N GLU A 131 3.60 23.52 5.44
CA GLU A 131 4.73 22.56 5.42
C GLU A 131 4.64 21.54 4.27
N ASP A 132 3.45 21.32 3.73
CA ASP A 132 3.11 20.34 2.70
C ASP A 132 2.30 20.98 1.56
N ALA A 133 2.63 22.22 1.17
CA ALA A 133 1.83 23.07 0.28
C ALA A 133 1.34 22.36 -1.00
N GLU A 134 2.20 21.58 -1.65
CA GLU A 134 1.86 20.88 -2.90
C GLU A 134 0.96 19.66 -2.67
N LEU A 135 1.20 18.88 -1.60
CA LEU A 135 0.31 17.78 -1.23
C LEU A 135 -1.05 18.32 -0.78
N HIS A 136 -1.07 19.43 -0.04
CA HIS A 136 -2.27 20.14 0.34
C HIS A 136 -3.06 20.59 -0.91
N ALA A 137 -2.39 21.24 -1.86
CA ALA A 137 -3.01 21.66 -3.12
C ALA A 137 -3.57 20.47 -3.93
N ALA A 138 -2.80 19.37 -4.03
CA ALA A 138 -3.23 18.16 -4.72
C ALA A 138 -4.46 17.51 -4.07
N ILE A 139 -4.57 17.53 -2.73
CA ILE A 139 -5.78 17.08 -2.02
C ILE A 139 -6.95 18.00 -2.35
N ALA A 140 -6.76 19.31 -2.27
CA ALA A 140 -7.81 20.29 -2.51
C ALA A 140 -8.34 20.27 -3.95
N GLU A 141 -7.47 20.06 -4.93
CA GLU A 141 -7.83 19.94 -6.35
C GLU A 141 -8.57 18.63 -6.64
N ARG A 142 -8.08 17.52 -6.09
CA ARG A 142 -8.58 16.18 -6.44
C ARG A 142 -9.86 15.81 -5.72
N PHE A 143 -9.99 16.26 -4.47
CA PHE A 143 -11.14 15.95 -3.64
C PHE A 143 -11.94 17.23 -3.47
N GLU A 144 -13.04 17.35 -4.22
CA GLU A 144 -14.04 18.40 -4.03
C GLU A 144 -14.67 18.21 -2.64
N LEU A 145 -14.03 18.76 -1.60
CA LEU A 145 -14.50 18.68 -0.23
C LEU A 145 -15.64 19.70 -0.09
N PRO A 146 -16.91 19.26 -0.09
CA PRO A 146 -18.03 20.18 -0.02
C PRO A 146 -17.94 20.93 1.31
N ALA A 147 -18.23 22.23 1.32
CA ALA A 147 -18.26 23.03 2.56
C ALA A 147 -19.18 22.42 3.66
N LYS A 148 -20.11 21.54 3.28
CA LYS A 148 -20.99 20.78 4.18
C LYS A 148 -20.39 19.46 4.72
N HIS A 149 -19.45 18.84 4.01
CA HIS A 149 -18.84 17.56 4.39
C HIS A 149 -17.36 17.77 4.74
N LEU A 150 -17.11 18.01 6.03
CA LEU A 150 -15.76 18.15 6.57
C LEU A 150 -14.94 16.85 6.54
N MET A 151 -15.51 15.73 6.08
CA MET A 151 -14.82 14.44 5.99
C MET A 151 -15.44 13.60 4.88
N ILE A 152 -14.59 12.97 4.07
CA ILE A 152 -14.99 12.06 2.98
C ILE A 152 -14.23 10.75 3.09
N GLU A 153 -14.83 9.68 2.58
CA GLU A 153 -14.18 8.39 2.36
C GLU A 153 -13.32 8.42 1.09
N VAL A 154 -12.16 7.77 1.14
CA VAL A 154 -11.21 7.69 0.02
C VAL A 154 -10.73 6.25 -0.13
N SER A 155 -10.65 5.74 -1.36
CA SER A 155 -10.13 4.41 -1.62
C SER A 155 -8.60 4.37 -1.58
N GLU A 156 -8.03 3.18 -1.32
CA GLU A 156 -6.57 2.97 -1.39
C GLU A 156 -6.01 3.34 -2.78
N ILE A 157 -6.75 3.07 -3.86
CA ILE A 157 -6.37 3.44 -5.23
C ILE A 157 -6.27 4.97 -5.37
N ALA A 158 -7.24 5.71 -4.83
CA ALA A 158 -7.20 7.17 -4.87
C ALA A 158 -6.02 7.73 -4.06
N MET A 159 -5.68 7.09 -2.93
CA MET A 159 -4.48 7.41 -2.15
C MET A 159 -3.18 7.12 -2.91
N ALA A 160 -3.10 5.98 -3.60
CA ALA A 160 -1.93 5.62 -4.41
C ALA A 160 -1.74 6.61 -5.57
N HIS A 161 -2.83 7.03 -6.23
CA HIS A 161 -2.76 8.05 -7.27
C HIS A 161 -2.35 9.41 -6.72
N LEU A 162 -2.89 9.84 -5.57
CA LEU A 162 -2.49 11.09 -4.91
C LEU A 162 -0.99 11.08 -4.62
N ARG A 163 -0.48 10.00 -4.00
CA ARG A 163 0.95 9.83 -3.74
C ARG A 163 1.77 9.90 -5.03
N THR A 164 1.35 9.20 -6.08
CA THR A 164 2.10 9.16 -7.35
C THR A 164 2.21 10.57 -7.95
N SER A 165 1.13 11.37 -7.90
CA SER A 165 1.18 12.76 -8.37
C SER A 165 2.07 13.68 -7.53
N THR A 166 2.31 13.36 -6.26
CA THR A 166 3.11 14.18 -5.34
C THR A 166 4.51 13.61 -5.06
N MET A 167 4.85 12.45 -5.65
CA MET A 167 6.12 11.76 -5.40
C MET A 167 7.34 12.58 -5.81
N GLY A 168 7.21 13.42 -6.86
CA GLY A 168 8.28 14.27 -7.35
C GLY A 168 8.79 15.31 -6.35
N ILE A 169 8.06 15.55 -5.26
CA ILE A 169 8.31 16.58 -4.24
C ILE A 169 9.14 16.01 -3.08
N TYR A 170 8.89 14.76 -2.75
CA TYR A 170 9.50 14.06 -1.62
C TYR A 170 10.69 13.18 -2.07
N ARG A 171 11.42 13.54 -3.13
CA ARG A 171 12.45 12.68 -3.77
C ARG A 171 13.52 12.14 -2.81
N ASP A 172 13.90 12.93 -1.82
CA ASP A 172 14.96 12.59 -0.86
C ASP A 172 14.40 12.23 0.52
N ARG A 173 13.09 11.99 0.64
CA ARG A 173 12.38 11.85 1.91
C ARG A 173 11.24 10.84 1.83
N GLU A 174 10.88 10.24 2.97
CA GLU A 174 9.70 9.38 3.06
C GLU A 174 8.44 10.20 2.76
N HIS A 175 7.57 9.68 1.89
CA HIS A 175 6.34 10.37 1.53
C HIS A 175 5.35 10.26 2.71
N PRO A 176 4.64 11.32 3.12
CA PRO A 176 3.66 11.25 4.22
C PRO A 176 2.52 10.24 4.02
N LEU A 177 2.39 9.71 2.79
CA LEU A 177 1.36 8.75 2.40
C LEU A 177 1.88 7.31 2.34
N ASP A 178 3.18 7.09 2.51
CA ASP A 178 3.76 5.73 2.55
C ASP A 178 3.14 4.90 3.68
N ALA A 179 2.75 5.55 4.79
CA ALA A 179 2.04 4.93 5.89
C ALA A 179 0.68 4.31 5.51
N PHE A 180 0.09 4.71 4.37
CA PHE A 180 -1.20 4.22 3.88
C PHE A 180 -1.09 3.13 2.82
N ILE A 181 0.11 2.87 2.29
CA ILE A 181 0.29 1.86 1.26
C ILE A 181 0.75 0.57 1.92
N SER A 182 -0.13 -0.43 1.92
CA SER A 182 0.23 -1.79 2.27
C SER A 182 1.33 -2.30 1.32
N GLY A 183 2.35 -2.96 1.87
CA GLY A 183 3.27 -3.75 1.05
C GLY A 183 2.48 -4.86 0.35
N ASP A 184 2.58 -4.94 -0.98
CA ASP A 184 1.79 -5.88 -1.78
C ASP A 184 2.47 -7.26 -1.89
N THR A 185 3.79 -7.32 -1.67
CA THR A 185 4.58 -8.55 -1.64
C THR A 185 5.17 -8.81 -0.25
N ILE A 186 5.57 -10.06 0.00
CA ILE A 186 6.21 -10.43 1.27
C ILE A 186 7.53 -9.67 1.38
N GLU A 187 8.26 -9.54 0.28
CA GLU A 187 9.51 -8.79 0.18
C GLU A 187 9.30 -7.29 0.42
N ASP A 188 8.18 -6.69 -0.02
CA ASP A 188 7.82 -5.31 0.33
C ASP A 188 7.72 -5.12 1.84
N ILE A 189 7.20 -6.13 2.54
CA ILE A 189 6.97 -6.11 3.99
C ILE A 189 8.25 -6.42 4.77
N LEU A 190 9.04 -7.39 4.30
CA LEU A 190 10.28 -7.82 4.95
C LEU A 190 11.37 -6.76 4.84
N PHE A 191 11.44 -6.07 3.70
CA PHE A 191 12.50 -5.11 3.42
C PHE A 191 12.04 -3.65 3.52
N ASP A 192 10.77 -3.40 3.88
CA ASP A 192 10.15 -2.07 3.93
C ASP A 192 10.37 -1.27 2.62
N THR A 193 10.29 -1.98 1.49
CA THR A 193 10.67 -1.44 0.18
C THR A 193 9.55 -0.73 -0.55
N GLY A 194 8.35 -0.65 0.06
CA GLY A 194 7.24 0.16 -0.43
C GLY A 194 7.61 1.64 -0.64
N ALA A 195 8.64 2.13 0.07
CA ALA A 195 9.22 3.47 -0.03
C ALA A 195 10.45 3.58 -0.96
N LEU A 196 11.04 2.46 -1.41
CA LEU A 196 12.35 2.42 -2.08
C LEU A 196 12.31 2.55 -3.62
N ALA A 197 11.19 2.96 -4.22
CA ALA A 197 11.11 3.23 -5.66
C ALA A 197 11.91 4.49 -6.11
N SER A 198 12.66 5.15 -5.20
CA SER A 198 13.62 6.22 -5.52
C SER A 198 15.06 5.72 -5.39
N THR A 199 15.81 5.78 -6.48
CA THR A 199 17.10 5.17 -6.78
C THR A 199 18.32 5.69 -5.99
N ASN A 200 18.17 6.12 -4.73
CA ASN A 200 19.29 6.57 -3.92
C ASN A 200 19.42 5.73 -2.64
N ALA A 201 20.58 5.08 -2.48
CA ALA A 201 20.95 4.28 -1.32
C ALA A 201 20.83 5.11 -0.03
N HIS A 202 19.72 4.98 0.70
CA HIS A 202 19.50 5.66 1.97
C HIS A 202 19.07 4.66 3.04
N THR A 203 19.65 4.88 4.21
CA THR A 203 19.54 4.22 5.51
C THR A 203 18.19 3.56 5.78
N PRO A 204 18.14 2.35 6.39
CA PRO A 204 16.88 1.70 6.77
C PRO A 204 16.00 2.65 7.58
N SER A 205 14.78 2.85 7.07
CA SER A 205 13.69 3.54 7.73
C SER A 205 13.56 3.07 9.17
N ARG A 206 13.85 3.96 10.12
CA ARG A 206 13.79 3.69 11.57
C ARG A 206 12.39 3.95 12.16
N THR A 207 11.38 4.20 11.32
CA THR A 207 10.08 4.76 11.75
C THR A 207 8.94 3.76 11.87
N GLY A 208 9.11 2.52 11.43
CA GLY A 208 8.06 1.51 11.45
C GLY A 208 8.35 0.29 12.32
N ILE A 209 8.42 0.38 13.65
CA ILE A 209 8.16 -0.82 14.46
C ILE A 209 6.65 -1.11 14.29
N LEU A 210 6.33 -1.91 13.28
CA LEU A 210 5.04 -2.54 13.10
C LEU A 210 4.79 -3.43 14.31
N SER A 211 3.55 -3.44 14.83
CA SER A 211 3.19 -4.46 15.81
C SER A 211 3.41 -5.85 15.18
N PRO A 212 3.84 -6.87 15.94
CA PRO A 212 3.92 -8.24 15.43
C PRO A 212 2.63 -8.70 14.73
N GLU A 213 1.46 -8.23 15.20
CA GLU A 213 0.16 -8.52 14.59
C GLU A 213 -0.02 -7.85 13.21
N ASP A 214 0.46 -6.61 13.06
CA ASP A 214 0.36 -5.87 11.80
C ASP A 214 1.31 -6.46 10.75
N TRP A 215 2.51 -6.83 11.18
CA TRP A 215 3.47 -7.53 10.33
C TRP A 215 2.94 -8.89 9.87
N HIS A 216 2.36 -9.69 10.77
CA HIS A 216 1.74 -10.97 10.42
C HIS A 216 0.56 -10.79 9.44
N ARG A 217 -0.29 -9.77 9.67
CA ARG A 217 -1.42 -9.47 8.77
C ARG A 217 -0.94 -9.07 7.38
N ARG A 218 0.09 -8.23 7.29
CA ARG A 218 0.69 -7.83 6.01
C ARG A 218 1.23 -9.04 5.27
N ILE A 219 1.95 -9.95 5.96
CA ILE A 219 2.45 -11.18 5.33
C ILE A 219 1.30 -12.04 4.79
N LEU A 220 0.24 -12.22 5.57
CA LEU A 220 -0.94 -12.96 5.11
C LEU A 220 -1.58 -12.30 3.88
N ALA A 221 -1.68 -10.97 3.86
CA ALA A 221 -2.24 -10.22 2.73
C ALA A 221 -1.38 -10.33 1.46
N ALA A 222 -0.05 -10.28 1.59
CA ALA A 222 0.88 -10.48 0.49
C ALA A 222 0.86 -11.92 -0.03
N GLU A 223 0.77 -12.91 0.86
CA GLU A 223 0.64 -14.31 0.50
C GLU A 223 -0.69 -14.59 -0.23
N GLU A 224 -1.79 -14.00 0.24
CA GLU A 224 -3.09 -14.05 -0.44
C GLU A 224 -3.02 -13.41 -1.83
N THR A 225 -2.38 -12.24 -1.96
CA THR A 225 -2.16 -11.55 -3.24
C THR A 225 -1.39 -12.43 -4.21
N ARG A 226 -0.32 -13.08 -3.73
CA ARG A 226 0.50 -14.01 -4.51
C ARG A 226 -0.31 -15.22 -4.97
N GLN A 227 -1.06 -15.84 -4.07
CA GLN A 227 -1.89 -17.02 -4.37
C GLN A 227 -2.99 -16.67 -5.38
N ARG A 228 -3.74 -15.60 -5.14
CA ARG A 228 -4.80 -15.13 -6.03
C ARG A 228 -4.29 -14.76 -7.42
N GLY A 229 -3.08 -14.21 -7.49
CA GLY A 229 -2.37 -13.96 -8.75
C GLY A 229 -2.20 -15.22 -9.60
N LYS A 230 -1.75 -16.31 -8.97
CA LYS A 230 -1.57 -17.62 -9.64
C LYS A 230 -2.90 -18.18 -10.10
N GLU A 231 -3.93 -18.14 -9.25
CA GLU A 231 -5.28 -18.59 -9.59
C GLU A 231 -5.84 -17.83 -10.79
N PHE A 232 -5.70 -16.49 -10.80
CA PHE A 232 -6.11 -15.68 -11.95
C PHE A 232 -5.36 -16.03 -13.23
N PHE A 233 -4.06 -16.32 -13.14
CA PHE A 233 -3.30 -16.76 -14.31
C PHE A 233 -3.77 -18.12 -14.83
N GLY A 234 -4.03 -19.09 -13.95
CA GLY A 234 -4.63 -20.37 -14.34
C GLY A 234 -6.00 -20.19 -15.01
N ALA A 235 -6.88 -19.38 -14.41
CA ALA A 235 -8.19 -19.08 -14.98
C ALA A 235 -8.08 -18.38 -16.35
N TRP A 236 -7.09 -17.51 -16.52
CA TRP A 236 -6.79 -16.88 -17.81
C TRP A 236 -6.40 -17.88 -18.89
N LEU A 237 -5.54 -18.85 -18.55
CA LEU A 237 -5.15 -19.92 -19.48
C LEU A 237 -6.37 -20.69 -19.95
N THR A 238 -7.23 -21.13 -19.04
CA THR A 238 -8.48 -21.82 -19.36
C THR A 238 -9.42 -20.96 -20.22
N ALA A 239 -9.60 -19.69 -19.86
CA ALA A 239 -10.47 -18.76 -20.60
C ALA A 239 -9.96 -18.45 -22.02
N THR A 240 -8.64 -18.54 -22.24
CA THR A 240 -8.01 -18.40 -23.57
C THR A 240 -7.93 -19.73 -24.33
N GLY A 241 -8.65 -20.74 -23.85
CA GLY A 241 -8.85 -22.02 -24.52
C GLY A 241 -7.74 -23.04 -24.27
N HIS A 242 -6.82 -22.81 -23.33
CA HIS A 242 -5.88 -23.86 -22.91
C HIS A 242 -6.64 -24.94 -22.15
N ILE A 243 -6.43 -26.20 -22.52
CA ILE A 243 -7.00 -27.36 -21.80
C ILE A 243 -6.04 -27.82 -20.69
N ASP A 244 -6.48 -28.71 -19.81
CA ASP A 244 -5.68 -29.15 -18.65
C ASP A 244 -4.32 -29.74 -19.02
N ASP A 245 -4.18 -30.35 -20.21
CA ASP A 245 -2.91 -30.89 -20.69
C ASP A 245 -1.96 -29.80 -21.25
N ASP A 246 -2.49 -28.61 -21.58
CA ASP A 246 -1.71 -27.51 -22.16
C ASP A 246 -0.85 -26.81 -21.11
N PHE A 247 -1.12 -26.96 -19.81
CA PHE A 247 -0.35 -26.32 -18.74
C PHE A 247 -0.40 -27.06 -17.40
N GLN A 248 0.62 -26.84 -16.57
CA GLN A 248 0.69 -27.36 -15.21
C GLN A 248 0.99 -26.25 -14.21
N TRP A 249 0.23 -26.19 -13.12
CA TRP A 249 0.57 -25.37 -11.96
C TRP A 249 1.67 -26.06 -11.12
N VAL A 250 2.92 -25.93 -11.56
CA VAL A 250 4.07 -26.64 -10.98
C VAL A 250 4.33 -26.24 -9.53
N SER A 251 4.22 -24.95 -9.18
CA SER A 251 4.47 -24.50 -7.79
C SER A 251 3.47 -25.06 -6.77
N GLN A 252 2.26 -25.44 -7.20
CA GLN A 252 1.26 -26.08 -6.34
C GLN A 252 1.67 -27.52 -5.99
N ALA A 253 2.15 -28.27 -6.98
CA ALA A 253 2.62 -29.64 -6.77
C ALA A 253 4.03 -29.71 -6.15
N ARG A 254 4.87 -28.70 -6.39
CA ARG A 254 6.26 -28.63 -5.97
C ARG A 254 6.54 -27.27 -5.31
N PRO A 255 6.38 -27.15 -3.98
CA PRO A 255 6.54 -25.87 -3.27
C PRO A 255 7.92 -25.21 -3.43
N ARG A 256 8.95 -25.98 -3.80
CA ARG A 256 10.32 -25.50 -4.08
C ARG A 256 10.62 -25.30 -5.57
N SER A 257 9.58 -25.28 -6.42
CA SER A 257 9.75 -24.97 -7.83
C SER A 257 10.30 -23.56 -8.00
N ALA A 258 11.22 -23.38 -8.94
CA ALA A 258 11.73 -22.07 -9.29
C ALA A 258 10.73 -21.24 -10.10
N TYR A 259 9.63 -21.81 -10.58
CA TYR A 259 8.62 -21.13 -11.39
C TYR A 259 7.21 -21.63 -11.03
N ASP A 260 6.19 -20.88 -11.43
CA ASP A 260 4.82 -21.13 -11.00
C ASP A 260 4.08 -22.07 -11.95
N TYR A 261 4.18 -21.83 -13.25
CA TYR A 261 3.51 -22.60 -14.30
C TYR A 261 4.48 -23.06 -15.39
N GLU A 262 4.20 -24.23 -15.94
CA GLU A 262 4.75 -24.68 -17.22
C GLU A 262 3.60 -24.76 -18.21
N VAL A 263 3.70 -24.06 -19.35
CA VAL A 263 2.67 -24.03 -20.38
C VAL A 263 3.23 -24.71 -21.62
N HIS A 264 2.82 -25.96 -21.86
CA HIS A 264 3.33 -26.80 -22.95
C HIS A 264 2.93 -26.29 -24.34
N ALA A 265 1.75 -25.68 -24.44
CA ALA A 265 1.19 -25.16 -25.68
C ALA A 265 0.73 -23.71 -25.50
N ALA A 266 1.68 -22.78 -25.37
CA ALA A 266 1.40 -21.36 -25.17
C ALA A 266 0.75 -20.76 -26.43
N LYS A 267 -0.58 -20.69 -26.48
CA LYS A 267 -1.34 -20.27 -27.69
C LYS A 267 -1.11 -18.82 -28.10
N TRP A 268 -0.49 -18.02 -27.24
CA TRP A 268 -0.11 -16.64 -27.55
C TRP A 268 1.26 -16.53 -28.25
N ILE A 269 2.00 -17.63 -28.42
CA ILE A 269 3.26 -17.68 -29.16
C ILE A 269 3.17 -18.80 -30.20
N GLU A 270 3.25 -18.45 -31.49
CA GLU A 270 3.13 -19.42 -32.58
C GLU A 270 4.32 -20.39 -32.62
N GLY A 271 4.03 -21.71 -32.65
CA GLY A 271 5.06 -22.76 -32.77
C GLY A 271 6.03 -22.86 -31.59
N ALA A 272 5.71 -22.23 -30.45
CA ALA A 272 6.66 -22.05 -29.37
C ALA A 272 6.95 -23.33 -28.57
N PRO A 273 8.18 -23.46 -28.02
CA PRO A 273 8.48 -24.47 -27.02
C PRO A 273 7.63 -24.24 -25.75
N PRO A 274 7.59 -25.23 -24.82
CA PRO A 274 6.96 -25.04 -23.51
C PRO A 274 7.44 -23.75 -22.85
N VAL A 275 6.56 -22.98 -22.24
CA VAL A 275 6.91 -21.70 -21.60
C VAL A 275 6.90 -21.87 -20.09
N PHE A 276 7.97 -21.43 -19.42
CA PHE A 276 8.02 -21.39 -17.96
C PHE A 276 7.61 -20.01 -17.48
N VAL A 277 6.64 -19.94 -16.56
CA VAL A 277 6.05 -18.67 -16.14
C VAL A 277 6.23 -18.45 -14.64
N HIS A 278 6.81 -17.30 -14.29
CA HIS A 278 6.75 -16.75 -12.93
C HIS A 278 5.57 -15.79 -12.84
N VAL A 279 4.62 -16.08 -11.95
CA VAL A 279 3.46 -15.22 -11.73
C VAL A 279 3.81 -14.17 -10.68
N ARG A 280 3.56 -12.91 -11.00
CA ARG A 280 3.84 -11.75 -10.13
C ARG A 280 2.61 -10.89 -10.02
N ALA A 281 1.92 -10.98 -8.90
CA ALA A 281 0.73 -10.18 -8.62
C ALA A 281 1.02 -8.97 -7.73
N THR A 282 0.28 -7.89 -7.95
CA THR A 282 0.26 -6.68 -7.12
C THR A 282 -1.15 -6.10 -7.13
N ARG A 283 -1.56 -5.46 -6.03
CA ARG A 283 -2.85 -4.77 -5.93
C ARG A 283 -2.77 -3.40 -6.58
N ALA A 284 -1.57 -2.82 -6.58
CA ALA A 284 -1.26 -1.55 -7.22
C ALA A 284 -1.01 -1.67 -8.74
N SER A 285 -0.55 -0.57 -9.32
CA SER A 285 -0.32 -0.41 -10.76
C SER A 285 0.87 -1.23 -11.27
N PHE A 286 1.00 -1.29 -12.60
CA PHE A 286 2.01 -2.09 -13.29
C PHE A 286 3.44 -1.76 -12.87
N GLU A 287 3.73 -0.49 -12.58
CA GLU A 287 5.05 0.09 -12.34
C GLU A 287 5.68 -0.37 -11.01
N ARG A 288 4.93 -1.10 -10.18
CA ARG A 288 5.49 -1.70 -8.97
C ARG A 288 6.68 -2.61 -9.29
N PRO A 289 7.80 -2.49 -8.56
CA PRO A 289 8.94 -3.38 -8.73
C PRO A 289 8.55 -4.87 -8.68
N ILE A 290 9.24 -5.67 -9.47
CA ILE A 290 9.12 -7.12 -9.47
C ILE A 290 10.24 -7.68 -8.59
N HIS A 291 9.84 -8.42 -7.56
CA HIS A 291 10.79 -9.16 -6.73
C HIS A 291 11.10 -10.51 -7.38
N MET A 292 12.39 -10.81 -7.51
CA MET A 292 12.88 -12.13 -7.92
C MET A 292 13.96 -12.59 -6.95
N ASN A 293 13.81 -13.80 -6.44
CA ASN A 293 14.87 -14.43 -5.65
C ASN A 293 15.97 -14.98 -6.57
N LEU A 294 17.13 -15.28 -5.99
CA LEU A 294 18.29 -15.77 -6.74
C LEU A 294 18.01 -17.08 -7.49
N SER A 295 17.20 -17.98 -6.91
CA SER A 295 16.86 -19.27 -7.56
C SER A 295 16.04 -19.09 -8.83
N GLU A 296 15.15 -18.09 -8.84
CA GLU A 296 14.32 -17.74 -9.99
C GLU A 296 15.17 -17.09 -11.09
N LEU A 297 16.09 -16.20 -10.71
CA LEU A 297 17.06 -15.61 -11.64
C LEU A 297 17.96 -16.67 -12.26
N LEU A 298 18.50 -17.58 -11.46
CA LEU A 298 19.33 -18.69 -11.94
C LEU A 298 18.57 -19.63 -12.88
N PHE A 299 17.27 -19.83 -12.63
CA PHE A 299 16.42 -20.60 -13.52
C PHE A 299 16.19 -19.87 -14.84
N ALA A 300 15.79 -18.59 -14.81
CA ALA A 300 15.53 -17.79 -15.99
C ALA A 300 16.79 -17.60 -16.86
N ALA A 301 17.96 -17.44 -16.26
CA ALA A 301 19.23 -17.34 -16.97
C ALA A 301 19.67 -18.62 -17.70
N LYS A 302 18.98 -19.74 -17.48
CA LYS A 302 19.20 -21.02 -18.20
C LYS A 302 18.11 -21.33 -19.23
N ARG A 303 17.04 -20.54 -19.30
CA ARG A 303 15.84 -20.83 -20.10
C ARG A 303 15.38 -19.61 -20.89
N GLU A 304 15.53 -19.65 -22.21
CA GLU A 304 15.11 -18.56 -23.12
C GLU A 304 13.57 -18.39 -23.19
N ASN A 305 12.85 -19.47 -22.93
CA ASN A 305 11.39 -19.57 -22.89
C ASN A 305 10.79 -19.26 -21.50
N CYS A 306 11.51 -18.50 -20.68
CA CYS A 306 11.01 -18.02 -19.40
C CYS A 306 10.21 -16.71 -19.59
N ARG A 307 9.08 -16.57 -18.88
CA ARG A 307 8.20 -15.39 -18.89
C ARG A 307 7.82 -14.98 -17.47
N ILE A 308 7.47 -13.71 -17.29
CA ILE A 308 6.82 -13.21 -16.07
C ILE A 308 5.39 -12.82 -16.45
N ALA A 309 4.41 -13.49 -15.85
CA ALA A 309 3.02 -13.08 -15.90
C ALA A 309 2.79 -12.02 -14.81
N ARG A 310 2.87 -10.74 -15.18
CA ARG A 310 2.61 -9.62 -14.28
C ARG A 310 1.12 -9.34 -14.23
N LEU A 311 0.49 -9.73 -13.12
CA LEU A 311 -0.88 -9.34 -12.78
C LEU A 311 -0.85 -8.09 -11.90
N TYR A 312 -1.64 -7.09 -12.26
CA TYR A 312 -1.69 -5.82 -11.54
C TYR A 312 -3.12 -5.29 -11.49
N ASP A 313 -3.37 -4.34 -10.59
CA ASP A 313 -4.71 -3.88 -10.23
C ASP A 313 -5.64 -5.06 -9.86
N ILE A 314 -5.15 -6.10 -9.15
CA ILE A 314 -5.89 -7.36 -8.98
C ILE A 314 -7.18 -7.23 -8.15
N GLU A 315 -7.30 -6.19 -7.33
CA GLU A 315 -8.51 -5.90 -6.56
C GLU A 315 -9.55 -5.12 -7.38
N SER A 316 -9.12 -4.49 -8.47
CA SER A 316 -10.02 -3.71 -9.33
C SER A 316 -11.11 -4.58 -9.96
N ALA A 317 -12.12 -3.92 -10.54
CA ALA A 317 -13.15 -4.62 -11.31
C ALA A 317 -12.58 -5.31 -12.56
N THR A 318 -11.46 -4.80 -13.07
CA THR A 318 -10.80 -5.30 -14.28
C THR A 318 -9.30 -5.51 -14.02
N PRO A 319 -8.91 -6.61 -13.36
CA PRO A 319 -7.51 -7.00 -13.25
C PRO A 319 -6.85 -7.00 -14.63
N LYS A 320 -5.54 -6.76 -14.68
CA LYS A 320 -4.80 -6.70 -15.94
C LYS A 320 -3.63 -7.67 -15.89
N LEU A 321 -3.30 -8.24 -17.04
CA LEU A 321 -2.15 -9.13 -17.23
C LEU A 321 -1.23 -8.52 -18.29
N ARG A 322 0.08 -8.55 -18.02
CA ARG A 322 1.11 -8.42 -19.04
C ARG A 322 2.05 -9.61 -18.97
N MET A 323 2.34 -10.21 -20.12
CA MET A 323 3.40 -11.21 -20.24
C MET A 323 4.69 -10.51 -20.59
N LEU A 324 5.68 -10.60 -19.71
CA LEU A 324 6.99 -10.00 -19.88
C LEU A 324 7.97 -11.03 -20.44
N THR A 325 8.75 -10.62 -21.45
CA THR A 325 9.77 -11.43 -22.13
C THR A 325 11.18 -10.87 -21.88
N ASP A 326 12.19 -11.44 -22.54
CA ASP A 326 13.62 -11.08 -22.45
C ASP A 326 14.27 -11.28 -21.08
N ILE A 327 13.57 -11.96 -20.17
CA ILE A 327 14.05 -12.23 -18.80
C ILE A 327 15.34 -13.05 -18.83
N HIS A 328 15.54 -13.91 -19.84
CA HIS A 328 16.75 -14.69 -19.98
C HIS A 328 18.00 -13.80 -20.09
N ALA A 329 17.98 -12.82 -21.00
CA ALA A 329 19.11 -11.92 -21.21
C ALA A 329 19.37 -11.05 -19.97
N ILE A 330 18.30 -10.51 -19.39
CA ILE A 330 18.37 -9.68 -18.18
C ILE A 330 18.91 -10.49 -16.99
N ALA A 331 18.41 -11.70 -16.76
CA ALA A 331 18.85 -12.55 -15.67
C ALA A 331 20.32 -12.94 -15.78
N ARG A 332 20.82 -13.22 -17.00
CA ARG A 332 22.25 -13.49 -17.23
C ARG A 332 23.13 -12.30 -16.86
N GLN A 333 22.77 -11.11 -17.32
CA GLN A 333 23.50 -9.89 -16.99
C GLN A 333 23.49 -9.60 -15.48
N LEU A 334 22.35 -9.80 -14.82
CA LEU A 334 22.23 -9.64 -13.37
C LEU A 334 23.11 -10.65 -12.63
N ILE A 335 23.13 -11.92 -13.04
CA ILE A 335 23.99 -12.94 -12.41
C ILE A 335 25.47 -12.64 -12.60
N GLU A 336 25.89 -12.16 -13.78
CA GLU A 336 27.27 -11.70 -13.99
C GLU A 336 27.64 -10.57 -13.02
N THR A 337 26.72 -9.62 -12.82
CA THR A 337 26.90 -8.51 -11.87
C THR A 337 26.97 -9.03 -10.42
N LEU A 338 26.09 -9.96 -10.05
CA LEU A 338 26.07 -10.57 -8.72
C LEU A 338 27.34 -11.38 -8.43
N ASN A 339 27.89 -12.06 -9.42
CA ASN A 339 29.15 -12.80 -9.30
C ASN A 339 30.38 -11.89 -9.17
N ALA A 340 30.26 -10.61 -9.55
CA ALA A 340 31.30 -9.60 -9.40
C ALA A 340 31.27 -8.89 -8.03
N LEU A 341 30.32 -9.25 -7.15
CA LEU A 341 30.27 -8.70 -5.79
C LEU A 341 31.50 -9.12 -4.97
N PRO A 342 31.94 -8.30 -4.00
CA PRO A 342 33.09 -8.63 -3.16
C PRO A 342 32.91 -9.97 -2.44
N ASP A 343 34.03 -10.63 -2.14
CA ASP A 343 34.04 -11.86 -1.36
C ASP A 343 33.19 -11.71 -0.09
N ARG A 344 32.32 -12.70 0.15
CA ARG A 344 31.37 -12.77 1.29
C ARG A 344 30.16 -11.84 1.19
N VAL A 345 29.96 -11.14 0.07
CA VAL A 345 28.70 -10.43 -0.22
C VAL A 345 27.85 -11.30 -1.14
N THR A 346 26.64 -11.62 -0.72
CA THR A 346 25.66 -12.39 -1.51
C THR A 346 24.34 -11.65 -1.55
N ALA A 347 23.66 -11.68 -2.70
CA ALA A 347 22.29 -11.18 -2.83
C ALA A 347 21.32 -12.37 -2.93
N ASP A 348 20.34 -12.41 -2.03
CA ASP A 348 19.32 -13.46 -2.03
C ASP A 348 18.12 -13.13 -2.92
N SER A 349 17.88 -11.83 -3.15
CA SER A 349 16.79 -11.34 -4.01
C SER A 349 17.13 -9.99 -4.63
N LEU A 350 16.44 -9.67 -5.72
CA LEU A 350 16.53 -8.40 -6.44
C LEU A 350 15.14 -7.82 -6.68
N GLN A 351 15.09 -6.49 -6.73
CA GLN A 351 13.96 -5.72 -7.22
C GLN A 351 14.25 -5.22 -8.61
N LEU A 352 13.34 -5.52 -9.53
CA LEU A 352 13.51 -5.22 -10.95
C LEU A 352 12.40 -4.26 -11.37
N ASP A 353 12.78 -3.18 -12.04
CA ASP A 353 11.82 -2.30 -12.70
C ASP A 353 11.11 -3.10 -13.84
N PRO A 354 9.78 -3.19 -13.84
CA PRO A 354 9.02 -3.82 -14.94
C PRO A 354 9.36 -3.27 -16.33
N GLY A 355 9.82 -2.02 -16.42
CA GLY A 355 10.25 -1.37 -17.66
C GLY A 355 11.52 -1.96 -18.28
N LEU A 356 12.27 -2.80 -17.54
CA LEU A 356 13.42 -3.53 -18.09
C LEU A 356 13.01 -4.61 -19.09
N PHE A 357 11.77 -5.09 -19.03
CA PHE A 357 11.29 -6.21 -19.83
C PHE A 357 10.42 -5.74 -21.00
N ALA A 358 10.54 -6.41 -22.14
CA ALA A 358 9.59 -6.22 -23.23
C ALA A 358 8.24 -6.88 -22.90
N VAL A 359 7.14 -6.28 -23.40
CA VAL A 359 5.78 -6.81 -23.25
C VAL A 359 5.43 -7.65 -24.47
N GLU A 360 5.29 -8.97 -24.29
CA GLU A 360 4.91 -9.93 -25.34
C GLU A 360 3.38 -9.97 -25.53
N LEU A 361 2.63 -9.79 -24.44
CA LEU A 361 1.17 -9.86 -24.43
C LEU A 361 0.58 -8.92 -23.38
N GLN A 362 -0.59 -8.35 -23.67
CA GLN A 362 -1.41 -7.63 -22.69
C GLN A 362 -2.86 -8.09 -22.76
N ALA A 363 -3.45 -8.39 -21.60
CA ALA A 363 -4.85 -8.79 -21.47
C ALA A 363 -5.53 -8.06 -20.31
N LYS A 364 -6.86 -7.99 -20.37
CA LYS A 364 -7.72 -7.51 -19.28
C LYS A 364 -8.69 -8.61 -18.89
N PHE A 365 -8.90 -8.77 -17.59
CA PHE A 365 -9.90 -9.69 -17.06
C PHE A 365 -11.24 -8.99 -16.92
N GLN A 366 -12.31 -9.66 -17.32
CA GLN A 366 -13.66 -9.29 -16.89
C GLN A 366 -14.00 -10.15 -15.68
N LYS A 367 -14.31 -9.55 -14.52
CA LYS A 367 -14.93 -10.30 -13.44
C LYS A 367 -16.31 -10.76 -13.94
N HIS A 368 -16.48 -12.06 -14.17
CA HIS A 368 -17.82 -12.63 -14.23
C HIS A 368 -18.44 -12.41 -12.85
N GLN A 369 -19.52 -11.62 -12.81
CA GLN A 369 -20.27 -11.30 -11.59
C GLN A 369 -20.91 -12.55 -11.00
#